data_AF-A0A0V1EZF7-F1
#
_entry.id   AF-A0A0V1EZF7-F1
#
_cell.length_a   1.000
_cell.length_b   1.000
_cell.length_c   1.000
_cell.angle_alpha   90.00
_cell.angle_beta   90.00
_cell.angle_gamma   90.00
#
_symmetry.space_group_name_H-M   'P 1'
#
loop_
_entity.id
_entity.type
_entity.pdbx_description
1 polymer ?
#
loop_
_entity_poly.entity_id
_entity_poly.type
_entity_poly.pdbx_seq_one_letter_code
_entity_poly.pdbx_strand_id
1 'polypeptide(L)'
;MFSRERVYEAPIPHLWPEQSPNNDRIIEQMKFIPPVILNKTILVSLFEGYVGWDLPNQKAMDNLFTNCPVNNCKAVSDYRAVNEADAVLFRRRAPQLTSSHHRQIWIFYSLESPPHSINLKSLNGLVNWTATYRLDSDIVAPYGKFDKTEVSILPVDTSRKSKMVA
;
A
#
# COMPACT_ATOMS: atom_id res chain seq x y z
N MET A 1 -15.43 -5.64 44.35
CA MET A 1 -16.05 -6.13 43.09
C MET A 1 -15.59 -5.18 42.00
N PHE A 2 -14.43 -5.45 41.40
CA PHE A 2 -13.87 -4.58 40.36
C PHE A 2 -14.54 -4.91 39.04
N SER A 3 -15.26 -3.92 38.50
CA SER A 3 -15.90 -3.98 37.19
C SER A 3 -14.84 -4.30 36.14
N ARG A 4 -14.97 -5.45 35.46
CA ARG A 4 -14.19 -5.75 34.26
C ARG A 4 -14.45 -4.65 33.24
N GLU A 5 -13.43 -3.86 32.92
CA GLU A 5 -13.43 -3.02 31.74
C GLU A 5 -13.73 -3.92 30.54
N ARG A 6 -14.80 -3.59 29.80
CA ARG A 6 -15.07 -4.21 28.51
C ARG A 6 -13.96 -3.73 27.57
N VAL A 7 -12.96 -4.57 27.38
CA VAL A 7 -12.05 -4.46 26.23
C VAL A 7 -12.94 -4.62 25.02
N TYR A 8 -13.21 -3.53 24.31
CA TYR A 8 -13.79 -3.60 22.97
C TYR A 8 -12.74 -4.26 22.09
N GLU A 9 -12.88 -5.57 21.90
CA GLU A 9 -12.06 -6.33 20.97
C GLU A 9 -12.41 -5.82 19.57
N ALA A 10 -11.49 -5.05 18.97
CA ALA A 10 -11.68 -4.56 17.61
C ALA A 10 -11.86 -5.76 16.68
N PRO A 11 -12.83 -5.72 15.74
CA PRO A 11 -13.00 -6.80 14.77
C PRO A 11 -11.68 -7.12 14.08
N ILE A 12 -11.35 -8.42 13.96
CA ILE A 12 -10.15 -8.86 13.25
C ILE A 12 -10.26 -8.33 11.81
N PRO A 13 -9.31 -7.50 11.35
CA PRO A 13 -9.40 -6.92 10.02
C PRO A 13 -9.22 -8.03 8.96
N HIS A 14 -10.11 -8.05 7.98
CA HIS A 14 -10.03 -8.95 6.84
C HIS A 14 -9.11 -8.34 5.77
N LEU A 15 -7.81 -8.64 5.86
CA LEU A 15 -6.77 -8.04 5.02
C LEU A 15 -6.47 -8.86 3.78
N TRP A 16 -6.59 -10.18 3.89
CA TRP A 16 -6.17 -11.13 2.87
C TRP A 16 -7.32 -11.50 1.93
N PRO A 17 -7.04 -11.80 0.66
CA PRO A 17 -8.07 -12.13 -0.33
C PRO A 17 -8.92 -13.33 0.07
N GLU A 18 -8.36 -14.32 0.76
CA GLU A 18 -9.08 -15.52 1.22
C GLU A 18 -10.11 -15.20 2.31
N GLN A 19 -9.90 -14.11 3.05
CA GLN A 19 -10.79 -13.71 4.15
C GLN A 19 -12.01 -12.94 3.65
N SER A 20 -11.89 -12.22 2.53
CA SER A 20 -12.95 -11.40 1.95
C SER A 20 -12.84 -11.33 0.41
N PRO A 21 -13.24 -12.40 -0.30
CA PRO A 21 -13.00 -12.52 -1.75
C PRO A 21 -13.80 -11.54 -2.62
N ASN A 22 -14.92 -11.03 -2.11
CA ASN A 22 -15.80 -10.08 -2.82
C ASN A 22 -15.66 -8.63 -2.31
N ASN A 23 -14.70 -8.35 -1.43
CA ASN A 23 -14.40 -7.01 -0.92
C ASN A 23 -13.02 -6.58 -1.42
N ASP A 24 -12.86 -5.30 -1.75
CA ASP A 24 -11.58 -4.73 -2.15
C ASP A 24 -10.58 -4.59 -0.99
N ARG A 25 -11.04 -4.61 0.27
CA ARG A 25 -10.19 -4.56 1.49
C ARG A 25 -9.30 -3.32 1.58
N ILE A 26 -9.45 -2.32 0.70
CA ILE A 26 -8.52 -1.19 0.59
C ILE A 26 -8.52 -0.36 1.88
N ILE A 27 -9.69 -0.13 2.48
CA ILE A 27 -9.80 0.70 3.68
C ILE A 27 -9.25 -0.01 4.90
N GLU A 28 -9.50 -1.31 5.00
CA GLU A 28 -8.99 -2.20 6.04
C GLU A 28 -7.46 -2.29 5.94
N GLN A 29 -6.91 -2.47 4.74
CA GLN A 29 -5.47 -2.50 4.49
C GLN A 29 -4.79 -1.17 4.84
N MET A 30 -5.38 -0.03 4.45
CA MET A 30 -4.83 1.31 4.73
C MET A 30 -4.89 1.71 6.20
N LYS A 31 -5.90 1.24 6.94
CA LYS A 31 -6.10 1.55 8.37
C LYS A 31 -5.44 0.54 9.30
N PHE A 32 -4.86 -0.53 8.76
CA PHE A 32 -4.27 -1.59 9.56
C PHE A 32 -3.05 -1.11 10.34
N ILE A 33 -3.04 -1.42 11.64
CA ILE A 33 -1.89 -1.27 12.52
C ILE A 33 -1.63 -2.65 13.14
N PRO A 34 -0.42 -3.22 13.00
CA PRO A 34 -0.12 -4.53 13.56
C PRO A 34 -0.16 -4.46 15.09
N PRO A 35 -0.61 -5.54 15.77
CA PRO A 35 -0.68 -5.57 17.24
C PRO A 35 0.70 -5.46 17.91
N VAL A 36 1.76 -5.81 17.17
CA VAL A 36 3.15 -5.69 17.60
C VAL A 36 3.92 -4.91 16.55
N ILE A 37 4.44 -3.75 16.92
CA ILE A 37 5.38 -2.98 16.10
C ILE A 37 6.79 -3.42 16.50
N LEU A 38 7.56 -3.92 15.53
CA LEU A 38 8.92 -4.40 15.77
C LEU A 38 9.83 -3.23 16.14
N ASN A 39 10.69 -3.43 17.14
CA ASN A 39 11.76 -2.48 17.48
C ASN A 39 12.94 -2.59 16.50
N LYS A 40 12.64 -2.50 15.21
CA LYS A 40 13.61 -2.41 14.10
C LYS A 40 13.03 -1.54 13.00
N THR A 41 13.91 -0.93 12.22
CA THR A 41 13.50 -0.28 10.97
C THR A 41 13.24 -1.35 9.92
N ILE A 42 12.06 -1.32 9.30
CA ILE A 42 11.72 -2.15 8.15
C ILE A 42 12.22 -1.45 6.89
N LEU A 43 13.10 -2.09 6.14
CA LEU A 43 13.64 -1.55 4.90
C LEU A 43 12.77 -2.00 3.72
N VAL A 44 12.19 -1.03 3.01
CA VAL A 44 11.39 -1.26 1.80
C VAL A 44 12.15 -0.74 0.61
N SER A 45 12.63 -1.65 -0.25
CA SER A 45 13.29 -1.27 -1.50
C SER A 45 12.24 -0.84 -2.52
N LEU A 46 12.28 0.44 -2.92
CA LEU A 46 11.61 0.94 -4.11
C LEU A 46 12.58 0.79 -5.28
N PHE A 47 12.51 -0.36 -5.95
CA PHE A 47 13.60 -0.81 -6.83
C PHE A 47 13.94 0.19 -7.95
N GLU A 48 12.92 0.75 -8.60
CA GLU A 48 13.11 1.74 -9.67
C GLU A 48 13.46 3.15 -9.18
N GLY A 49 13.61 3.35 -7.87
CA GLY A 49 13.93 4.64 -7.24
C GLY A 49 12.84 5.69 -7.33
N TYR A 50 13.08 6.86 -6.76
CA TYR A 50 12.05 7.90 -6.61
C TYR A 50 11.46 8.34 -7.97
N VAL A 51 12.30 8.55 -8.99
CA VAL A 51 11.85 8.86 -10.37
C VAL A 51 10.98 7.74 -10.90
N GLY A 52 11.41 6.50 -10.66
CA GLY A 52 10.73 5.34 -11.15
C GLY A 52 9.44 4.98 -10.41
N TRP A 53 9.11 5.69 -9.35
CA TRP A 53 7.89 5.61 -8.53
C TRP A 53 7.11 6.93 -8.50
N ASP A 54 7.38 7.82 -9.47
CA ASP A 54 6.66 9.09 -9.64
C ASP A 54 6.75 10.02 -8.42
N LEU A 55 7.80 9.85 -7.61
CA LEU A 55 8.10 10.73 -6.48
C LEU A 55 8.92 11.94 -6.97
N PRO A 56 8.68 13.14 -6.41
CA PRO A 56 9.29 14.37 -6.93
C PRO A 56 10.80 14.47 -6.69
N ASN A 57 11.32 13.81 -5.65
CA ASN A 57 12.74 13.82 -5.30
C ASN A 57 13.07 12.75 -4.23
N GLN A 58 14.37 12.58 -3.97
CA GLN A 58 14.88 11.71 -2.91
C GLN A 58 14.28 12.03 -1.53
N LYS A 59 14.13 13.32 -1.18
CA LYS A 59 13.57 13.74 0.11
C LYS A 59 12.14 13.26 0.29
N ALA A 60 11.32 13.22 -0.76
CA ALA A 60 9.97 12.69 -0.70
C ALA A 60 9.97 11.18 -0.42
N MET A 61 10.93 10.45 -1.01
CA MET A 61 11.11 9.02 -0.75
C MET A 61 11.58 8.76 0.69
N ASP A 62 12.55 9.54 1.19
CA ASP A 62 13.06 9.40 2.55
C ASP A 62 11.98 9.66 3.62
N ASN A 63 10.99 10.50 3.30
CA ASN A 63 9.88 10.87 4.19
C ASN A 63 8.57 10.10 3.90
N LEU A 64 8.60 9.05 3.07
CA LEU A 64 7.39 8.37 2.60
C LEU A 64 6.51 7.84 3.74
N PHE A 65 7.13 7.38 4.83
CA PHE A 65 6.44 6.75 5.96
C PHE A 65 6.24 7.68 7.17
N THR A 66 6.68 8.93 7.11
CA THR A 66 6.72 9.84 8.27
C THR A 66 5.33 10.08 8.89
N ASN A 67 4.29 10.18 8.04
CA ASN A 67 2.92 10.45 8.47
C ASN A 67 2.03 9.19 8.50
N CYS A 68 2.62 8.00 8.40
CA CYS A 68 1.89 6.74 8.48
C CYS A 68 1.67 6.34 9.95
N PRO A 69 0.54 5.68 10.29
CA PRO A 69 0.33 5.10 11.62
C PRO A 69 1.44 4.12 12.03
N VAL A 70 2.01 3.42 11.05
CA VAL A 70 3.22 2.60 11.18
C VAL A 70 4.34 3.32 10.44
N ASN A 71 5.29 3.88 11.20
CA ASN A 71 6.34 4.75 10.66
C ASN A 71 7.78 4.23 10.89
N ASN A 72 7.95 3.04 11.47
CA ASN A 72 9.25 2.38 11.62
C ASN A 72 9.74 1.75 10.29
N CYS A 73 9.39 2.36 9.16
CA CYS A 73 9.73 1.91 7.82
C CYS A 73 10.61 2.95 7.13
N LYS A 74 11.52 2.50 6.26
CA LYS A 74 12.35 3.38 5.43
C LYS A 74 12.35 2.91 3.99
N ALA A 75 12.01 3.81 3.07
CA ALA A 75 12.15 3.55 1.64
C ALA A 75 13.62 3.73 1.24
N VAL A 76 14.14 2.78 0.48
CA VAL A 76 15.52 2.78 -0.03
C VAL A 76 15.53 2.48 -1.51
N SER A 77 16.47 3.07 -2.24
CA SER A 77 16.67 2.79 -3.66
C SER A 77 18.16 2.67 -3.95
N ASP A 78 18.60 1.43 -4.22
CA ASP A 78 19.90 1.06 -4.76
C ASP A 78 19.81 -0.45 -5.06
N TYR A 79 20.48 -0.91 -6.11
CA TYR A 79 20.71 -2.33 -6.37
C TYR A 79 21.35 -3.04 -5.17
N ARG A 80 22.20 -2.34 -4.41
CA ARG A 80 22.80 -2.88 -3.17
C ARG A 80 21.77 -3.05 -2.05
N ALA A 81 20.82 -2.11 -1.95
CA ALA A 81 19.77 -2.14 -0.93
C ALA A 81 18.77 -3.29 -1.15
N VAL A 82 18.66 -3.83 -2.37
CA VAL A 82 17.82 -5.01 -2.65
C VAL A 82 18.25 -6.21 -1.80
N ASN A 83 19.54 -6.40 -1.50
CA ASN A 83 19.95 -7.57 -0.71
C ASN A 83 19.69 -7.42 0.80
N GLU A 84 19.55 -6.18 1.27
CA GLU A 84 19.39 -5.85 2.70
C GLU A 84 17.95 -5.52 3.07
N ALA A 85 17.07 -5.29 2.08
CA ALA A 85 15.69 -4.91 2.32
C ALA A 85 14.86 -6.05 2.92
N ASP A 86 13.93 -5.73 3.81
CA ASP A 86 12.93 -6.69 4.29
C ASP A 86 11.86 -6.96 3.20
N ALA A 87 11.57 -5.96 2.36
CA ALA A 87 10.65 -6.08 1.24
C ALA A 87 11.19 -5.36 -0.02
N VAL A 88 10.95 -5.95 -1.19
CA VAL A 88 11.36 -5.39 -2.49
C VAL A 88 10.13 -5.16 -3.34
N LEU A 89 9.83 -3.90 -3.62
CA LEU A 89 8.72 -3.48 -4.46
C LEU A 89 9.24 -3.08 -5.83
N PHE A 90 8.69 -3.69 -6.89
CA PHE A 90 9.06 -3.43 -8.28
C PHE A 90 7.84 -3.51 -9.21
N ARG A 91 7.89 -2.79 -10.34
CA ARG A 91 6.78 -2.71 -11.30
C ARG A 91 7.17 -2.93 -12.76
N ARG A 92 8.36 -2.49 -13.18
CA ARG A 92 8.77 -2.50 -14.61
C ARG A 92 9.82 -3.55 -14.95
N ARG A 93 10.68 -3.90 -14.00
CA ARG A 93 11.74 -4.89 -14.22
C ARG A 93 12.01 -5.63 -12.93
N ALA A 94 12.09 -6.95 -13.01
CA ALA A 94 12.54 -7.75 -11.89
C ALA A 94 14.01 -7.42 -11.58
N PRO A 95 14.34 -7.13 -10.31
CA PRO A 95 15.73 -7.05 -9.86
C PRO A 95 16.48 -8.35 -10.19
N GLN A 96 17.71 -8.23 -10.69
CA GLN A 96 18.58 -9.39 -10.86
C GLN A 96 19.02 -9.88 -9.49
N LEU A 97 18.73 -11.13 -9.17
CA LEU A 97 19.10 -11.74 -7.90
C LEU A 97 20.61 -11.78 -7.77
N THR A 98 21.16 -11.09 -6.77
CA THR A 98 22.58 -11.25 -6.38
C THR A 98 22.73 -12.10 -5.12
N SER A 99 21.70 -12.14 -4.25
CA SER A 99 21.58 -13.12 -3.16
C SER A 99 20.13 -13.18 -2.67
N SER A 100 19.45 -14.32 -2.86
CA SER A 100 18.11 -14.53 -2.29
C SER A 100 18.22 -14.81 -0.78
N HIS A 101 17.73 -13.90 0.07
CA HIS A 101 17.59 -14.14 1.49
C HIS A 101 16.19 -14.69 1.80
N HIS A 102 16.12 -15.82 2.53
CA HIS A 102 14.86 -16.50 2.91
C HIS A 102 13.86 -15.66 3.73
N ARG A 103 14.20 -14.43 4.11
CA ARG A 103 13.37 -13.54 4.96
C ARG A 103 12.84 -12.30 4.23
N GLN A 104 13.11 -12.17 2.94
CA GLN A 104 12.68 -11.03 2.13
C GLN A 104 11.37 -11.31 1.41
N ILE A 105 10.48 -10.31 1.37
CA ILE A 105 9.22 -10.39 0.63
C ILE A 105 9.36 -9.63 -0.69
N TRP A 106 9.07 -10.30 -1.80
CA TRP A 106 9.10 -9.69 -3.13
C TRP A 106 7.68 -9.35 -3.58
N ILE A 107 7.46 -8.08 -3.88
CA ILE A 107 6.16 -7.51 -4.17
C ILE A 107 6.15 -6.98 -5.61
N PHE A 108 5.31 -7.57 -6.45
CA PHE A 108 5.09 -7.08 -7.81
C PHE A 108 3.91 -6.11 -7.83
N TYR A 109 4.16 -4.87 -8.26
CA TYR A 109 3.13 -3.85 -8.43
C TYR A 109 2.80 -3.64 -9.91
N SER A 110 1.50 -3.62 -10.25
CA SER A 110 1.06 -3.25 -11.60
C SER A 110 -0.37 -2.72 -11.61
N LEU A 111 -0.52 -1.56 -12.26
CA LEU A 111 -1.81 -1.05 -12.73
C LEU A 111 -1.92 -1.11 -14.26
N GLU A 112 -1.15 -1.98 -14.91
CA GLU A 112 -1.22 -2.16 -16.36
C GLU A 112 -2.13 -3.35 -16.73
N SER A 113 -2.78 -3.25 -17.88
CA SER A 113 -3.58 -4.36 -18.41
C SER A 113 -2.70 -5.57 -18.78
N PRO A 114 -3.24 -6.80 -18.85
CA PRO A 114 -2.44 -8.00 -19.11
C PRO A 114 -1.60 -7.94 -20.41
N PRO A 115 -2.11 -7.42 -21.55
CA PRO A 115 -1.31 -7.29 -22.77
C PRO A 115 -0.15 -6.28 -22.69
N HIS A 116 -0.23 -5.32 -21.76
CA HIS A 116 0.77 -4.27 -21.55
C HIS A 116 1.66 -4.51 -20.32
N SER A 117 1.47 -5.63 -19.65
CA SER A 117 2.29 -6.04 -18.51
C SER A 117 3.59 -6.70 -18.97
N ILE A 118 4.59 -6.69 -18.09
CA ILE A 118 5.81 -7.49 -18.29
C ILE A 118 5.47 -8.98 -18.42
N ASN A 119 6.36 -9.75 -19.03
CA ASN A 119 6.19 -11.21 -19.09
C ASN A 119 6.25 -11.80 -17.68
N LEU A 120 5.09 -12.04 -17.05
CA LEU A 120 5.01 -12.57 -15.69
C LEU A 120 5.68 -13.95 -15.52
N LYS A 121 5.83 -14.73 -16.61
CA LYS A 121 6.59 -15.99 -16.56
C LYS A 121 8.07 -15.77 -16.24
N SER A 122 8.64 -14.62 -16.62
CA SER A 122 10.03 -14.30 -16.28
C SER A 122 10.23 -14.05 -14.79
N LEU A 123 9.15 -13.84 -14.02
CA LEU A 123 9.21 -13.71 -12.57
C LEU A 123 9.42 -15.06 -11.89
N ASN A 124 9.22 -16.21 -12.56
CA ASN A 124 9.63 -17.55 -12.13
C ASN A 124 9.53 -17.87 -10.61
N GLY A 125 8.39 -17.57 -9.98
CA GLY A 125 8.18 -17.82 -8.55
C GLY A 125 8.94 -16.89 -7.58
N LEU A 126 9.54 -15.81 -8.09
CA LEU A 126 10.22 -14.78 -7.32
C LEU A 126 9.26 -13.99 -6.43
N VAL A 127 8.02 -13.78 -6.88
CA VAL A 127 7.04 -12.91 -6.25
C VAL A 127 6.33 -13.65 -5.12
N ASN A 128 6.37 -13.07 -3.92
CA ASN A 128 5.56 -13.52 -2.80
C ASN A 128 4.19 -12.86 -2.82
N TRP A 129 4.15 -11.54 -3.01
CA TRP A 129 2.93 -10.74 -2.94
C TRP A 129 2.68 -9.95 -4.22
N THR A 130 1.41 -9.75 -4.54
CA THR A 130 0.98 -8.91 -5.66
C THR A 130 0.29 -7.65 -5.14
N ALA A 131 0.56 -6.53 -5.80
CA ALA A 131 -0.06 -5.24 -5.57
C ALA A 131 -0.69 -4.71 -6.88
N THR A 132 -1.91 -5.15 -7.20
CA THR A 132 -2.57 -4.84 -8.47
C THR A 132 -4.02 -4.39 -8.29
N TYR A 133 -4.68 -4.00 -9.39
CA TYR A 133 -6.10 -3.65 -9.40
C TYR A 133 -7.04 -4.84 -9.16
N ARG A 134 -6.54 -6.07 -9.13
CA ARG A 134 -7.37 -7.26 -8.92
C ARG A 134 -7.70 -7.44 -7.44
N LEU A 135 -8.92 -7.89 -7.16
CA LEU A 135 -9.40 -8.15 -5.80
C LEU A 135 -8.69 -9.34 -5.12
N ASP A 136 -8.09 -10.25 -5.91
CA ASP A 136 -7.34 -11.41 -5.43
C ASP A 136 -5.85 -11.11 -5.19
N SER A 137 -5.41 -9.84 -5.33
CA SER A 137 -4.06 -9.44 -4.92
C SER A 137 -3.91 -9.38 -3.40
N ASP A 138 -2.70 -9.69 -2.91
CA ASP A 138 -2.34 -9.58 -1.49
C ASP A 138 -2.54 -8.15 -0.98
N ILE A 139 -2.09 -7.17 -1.75
CA ILE A 139 -2.31 -5.73 -1.52
C ILE A 139 -3.18 -5.21 -2.66
N VAL A 140 -4.38 -4.71 -2.36
CA VAL A 140 -5.25 -4.19 -3.42
C VAL A 140 -4.84 -2.76 -3.75
N ALA A 141 -4.38 -2.57 -4.99
CA ALA A 141 -3.98 -1.27 -5.51
C ALA A 141 -5.01 -0.81 -6.56
N PRO A 142 -6.01 0.02 -6.20
CA PRO A 142 -6.97 0.50 -7.18
C PRO A 142 -6.37 1.62 -8.05
N TYR A 143 -6.95 1.85 -9.23
CA TYR A 143 -6.75 3.12 -9.95
C TYR A 143 -7.31 4.31 -9.16
N GLY A 144 -8.38 4.06 -8.41
CA GLY A 144 -9.02 5.03 -7.53
C GLY A 144 -10.14 4.35 -6.73
N LYS A 145 -10.48 4.92 -5.57
CA LYS A 145 -11.59 4.47 -4.74
C LYS A 145 -12.43 5.66 -4.33
N PHE A 146 -13.74 5.55 -4.52
CA PHE A 146 -14.70 6.48 -3.94
C PHE A 146 -15.10 5.96 -2.58
N ASP A 147 -14.94 6.80 -1.56
CA ASP A 147 -15.45 6.52 -0.22
C ASP A 147 -16.39 7.65 0.20
N LYS A 148 -17.40 7.30 1.01
CA LYS A 148 -18.35 8.30 1.52
C LYS A 148 -17.63 9.15 2.54
N THR A 149 -17.27 10.38 2.17
CA THR A 149 -16.84 11.36 3.16
C THR A 149 -18.07 11.83 3.93
N GLU A 150 -18.05 11.77 5.26
CA GLU A 150 -19.01 12.52 6.06
C GLU A 150 -18.71 14.00 5.91
N VAL A 151 -19.35 14.62 4.91
CA VAL A 151 -19.34 16.07 4.77
C VAL A 151 -20.30 16.59 5.82
N SER A 152 -19.80 17.32 6.81
CA SER A 152 -20.62 18.24 7.58
C SER A 152 -21.14 19.28 6.59
N ILE A 153 -22.35 19.08 6.09
CA ILE A 153 -23.00 20.01 5.17
C ILE A 153 -23.22 21.29 5.98
N LEU A 154 -22.30 22.25 5.87
CA LEU A 154 -22.58 23.62 6.27
C LEU A 154 -23.81 24.05 5.44
N PRO A 155 -24.86 24.62 6.05
CA PRO A 155 -26.01 25.10 5.32
C PRO A 155 -25.54 25.99 4.16
N VAL A 156 -25.86 25.60 2.93
CA VAL A 156 -25.61 26.44 1.76
C VAL A 156 -26.47 27.69 1.96
N ASP A 157 -25.82 28.86 2.09
CA ASP A 157 -26.53 30.14 2.12
C ASP A 157 -27.18 30.39 0.76
N THR A 158 -28.47 30.09 0.67
CA THR A 158 -29.27 30.27 -0.55
C THR A 158 -29.68 31.72 -0.78
N SER A 159 -29.27 32.68 0.07
CA SER A 159 -29.64 34.10 -0.06
C SER A 159 -29.05 34.80 -1.29
N ARG A 160 -28.03 34.21 -1.93
CA ARG A 160 -27.35 34.77 -3.12
C ARG A 160 -27.61 34.02 -4.43
N LYS A 161 -28.72 33.29 -4.56
CA LYS A 161 -29.10 32.73 -5.86
C LYS A 161 -29.65 33.84 -6.76
N SER A 162 -28.82 34.40 -7.62
CA SER A 162 -29.27 35.19 -8.77
C SER A 162 -30.13 34.28 -9.65
N LYS A 163 -31.38 34.69 -9.95
CA LYS A 163 -32.23 33.98 -10.90
C LYS A 163 -31.47 33.83 -12.23
N MET A 164 -31.49 32.63 -12.82
CA MET A 164 -31.18 32.49 -14.24
C MET A 164 -32.19 33.34 -15.00
N VAL A 165 -31.70 34.34 -15.72
CA VAL A 165 -32.49 35.10 -16.68
C VAL A 165 -32.56 34.22 -17.93
N ALA A 166 -33.79 33.84 -18.29
CA ALA A 166 -34.10 33.17 -19.55
C ALA A 166 -34.10 34.17 -20.71
#